data_AF-A0A662VNX1-F1
#
_entry.id   AF-A0A662VNX1-F1
#
_cell.length_a   1.000
_cell.length_b   1.000
_cell.length_c   1.000
_cell.angle_alpha   90.00
_cell.angle_beta   90.00
_cell.angle_gamma   90.00
#
_symmetry.space_group_name_H-M   'P 1'
#
loop_
_entity.id
_entity.type
_entity.pdbx_description
1 polymer ?
#
loop_
_entity_poly.entity_id
_entity_poly.type
_entity_poly.pdbx_seq_one_letter_code
_entity_poly.pdbx_strand_id
1 'polypeptide(L)'
;PNINVNIDVSGGTVDKTSATTDENGEVYALFTAQTEGSGYVKFVCVACTNTNNVEYSLSISEFKATSGAYEINWEKNEYVMSFEPTDTQKSILMSANTTPKAVNVSVEFATDQSTSIAWFSPNVNRTDENGEVTSTLTVKPNWNDWLKVIKAYVTTLSSGDTALVKVYKTLVWITTNVTEFSTGILDNVSMHSKEDGVDGYITLREKQTSNWLTGWTYRRAIDVTETSGSTLTGYQVLIELNTSNFDFSKAKSDGSDIRFTDSDGVTTLNYWIEDWSSSRALIWVRIPSISANSVKTIYVYYGNPTASSQSNGQLTFDFFDDFNDGDISDWTSIDANIQATTFGGKEVLKLLPGTATNYKHLAIPINCNLNLESYVVEAYIYDGNSAGSVAFHYRDDGNWWSLELYVGGNRDIFRPYRFDSDEGWRYQHIPVSISNGQWYRIRVDVLPSSFKMYINNELKWSRSVSPRYQFTGYSKVGFVEHKGFGPLYADWIFVRKYASQEPSVFIGNEEVIGYVTEGSYTSEVKDLSQNSSIIYFSWNGSISSGIDITFYVRASNESFTETSTSPVWMYVGKASDGIQFDLQSLNIIGRYVQWKAELSTNDDTKTPILDEVVVGYKPIS
;
A
#
# COMPACT_ATOMS: atom_id res chain seq x y z
N PRO A 1 19.62 -58.43 -14.90
CA PRO A 1 18.26 -58.97 -15.17
C PRO A 1 17.30 -57.79 -15.37
N ASN A 2 16.34 -57.85 -16.30
CA ASN A 2 15.36 -56.77 -16.45
C ASN A 2 14.44 -56.76 -15.23
N ILE A 3 14.66 -55.82 -14.32
CA ILE A 3 13.84 -55.61 -13.13
C ILE A 3 12.82 -54.53 -13.47
N ASN A 4 11.54 -54.90 -13.41
CA ASN A 4 10.44 -53.96 -13.56
C ASN A 4 10.04 -53.45 -12.18
N VAL A 5 9.94 -52.13 -12.02
CA VAL A 5 9.48 -51.51 -10.78
C VAL A 5 8.01 -51.15 -10.93
N ASN A 6 7.19 -51.65 -10.02
CA ASN A 6 5.78 -51.27 -9.95
C ASN A 6 5.48 -50.67 -8.58
N ILE A 7 4.93 -49.45 -8.59
CA ILE A 7 4.56 -48.70 -7.38
C ILE A 7 3.05 -48.54 -7.39
N ASP A 8 2.42 -48.90 -6.29
CA ASP A 8 0.97 -48.83 -6.10
C ASP A 8 0.66 -48.21 -4.74
N VAL A 9 -0.39 -47.38 -4.68
CA VAL A 9 -0.84 -46.70 -3.45
C VAL A 9 -2.35 -46.86 -3.35
N SER A 10 -2.84 -47.30 -2.19
CA SER A 10 -4.28 -47.48 -2.00
C SER A 10 -4.96 -46.12 -1.88
N GLY A 11 -5.72 -45.70 -2.90
CA GLY A 11 -6.58 -44.52 -2.86
C GLY A 11 -6.00 -43.22 -3.43
N GLY A 12 -4.84 -43.26 -4.10
CA GLY A 12 -4.22 -42.07 -4.71
C GLY A 12 -3.65 -42.32 -6.12
N THR A 13 -3.17 -41.27 -6.77
CA THR A 13 -2.41 -41.33 -8.04
C THR A 13 -0.93 -41.07 -7.79
N VAL A 14 -0.06 -41.81 -8.48
CA VAL A 14 1.40 -41.64 -8.45
C VAL A 14 1.88 -41.40 -9.86
N ASP A 15 2.64 -40.32 -10.07
CA ASP A 15 3.35 -40.09 -11.32
C ASP A 15 4.71 -40.80 -11.29
N LYS A 16 5.01 -41.57 -12.34
CA LYS A 16 6.23 -42.38 -12.45
C LYS A 16 7.02 -41.86 -13.64
N THR A 17 8.11 -41.16 -13.38
CA THR A 17 8.85 -40.48 -14.44
C THR A 17 9.98 -41.33 -15.04
N SER A 18 10.54 -42.31 -14.32
CA SER A 18 11.32 -43.44 -14.86
C SER A 18 11.92 -44.31 -13.76
N ALA A 19 12.22 -45.58 -14.07
CA ALA A 19 13.07 -46.44 -13.27
C ALA A 19 14.38 -46.71 -14.03
N THR A 20 15.52 -46.59 -13.38
CA THR A 20 16.84 -46.87 -13.93
C THR A 20 17.53 -47.94 -13.09
N THR A 21 18.46 -48.67 -13.69
CA THR A 21 19.31 -49.63 -12.98
C THR A 21 20.74 -49.29 -13.30
N ASP A 22 21.57 -49.12 -12.27
CA ASP A 22 22.96 -48.77 -12.45
C ASP A 22 23.84 -49.99 -12.78
N GLU A 23 25.13 -49.72 -13.02
CA GLU A 23 26.12 -50.74 -13.37
C GLU A 23 26.41 -51.75 -12.25
N ASN A 24 26.06 -51.43 -11.00
CA ASN A 24 26.16 -52.34 -9.85
C ASN A 24 24.89 -53.17 -9.63
N GLY A 25 23.83 -52.91 -10.42
CA GLY A 25 22.55 -53.61 -10.35
C GLY A 25 21.56 -53.01 -9.36
N GLU A 26 21.82 -51.81 -8.84
CA GLU A 26 20.91 -51.10 -7.95
C GLU A 26 19.82 -50.38 -8.77
N VAL A 27 18.57 -50.52 -8.34
CA VAL A 27 17.41 -50.02 -9.08
C VAL A 27 16.88 -48.76 -8.40
N TYR A 28 16.87 -47.67 -9.15
CA TYR A 28 16.38 -46.37 -8.72
C TYR A 28 15.06 -46.06 -9.42
N ALA A 29 14.06 -45.59 -8.67
CA ALA A 29 12.80 -45.16 -9.23
C ALA A 29 12.37 -43.86 -8.55
N LEU A 30 12.05 -42.83 -9.35
CA LEU A 30 11.43 -41.61 -8.84
C LEU A 30 9.92 -41.69 -8.97
N PHE A 31 9.25 -41.23 -7.93
CA PHE A 31 7.81 -41.12 -7.89
C PHE A 31 7.36 -39.97 -6.99
N THR A 32 6.21 -39.38 -7.30
CA THR A 32 5.60 -38.32 -6.49
C THR A 32 4.21 -38.76 -6.06
N ALA A 33 3.98 -38.83 -4.74
CA ALA A 33 2.67 -39.10 -4.18
C ALA A 33 1.85 -37.80 -4.11
N GLN A 34 0.60 -37.85 -4.60
CA GLN A 34 -0.29 -36.67 -4.63
C GLN A 34 -1.21 -36.58 -3.41
N THR A 35 -1.40 -37.67 -2.64
CA THR A 35 -2.30 -37.75 -1.48
C THR A 35 -1.71 -38.60 -0.35
N GLU A 36 -2.14 -38.38 0.89
CA GLU A 36 -1.77 -39.22 2.04
C GLU A 36 -2.33 -40.65 1.93
N GLY A 37 -1.67 -41.61 2.59
CA GLY A 37 -2.11 -43.01 2.62
C GLY A 37 -0.99 -44.02 2.84
N SER A 38 -1.26 -45.28 2.51
CA SER A 38 -0.26 -46.36 2.53
C SER A 38 -0.13 -46.98 1.14
N GLY A 39 1.06 -47.46 0.81
CA GLY A 39 1.33 -48.12 -0.47
C GLY A 39 2.50 -49.08 -0.38
N TYR A 40 3.02 -49.49 -1.52
CA TYR A 40 4.25 -50.28 -1.57
C TYR A 40 5.03 -50.03 -2.87
N VAL A 41 6.34 -50.29 -2.81
CA VAL A 41 7.19 -50.44 -3.99
C VAL A 41 7.48 -51.91 -4.20
N LYS A 42 7.14 -52.42 -5.38
CA LYS A 42 7.39 -53.80 -5.79
C LYS A 42 8.42 -53.86 -6.90
N PHE A 43 9.51 -54.59 -6.66
CA PHE A 43 10.51 -54.91 -7.67
C PHE A 43 10.21 -56.31 -8.21
N VAL A 44 10.05 -56.46 -9.53
CA VAL A 44 9.75 -57.74 -10.18
C VAL A 44 10.88 -58.10 -11.14
N CYS A 45 11.57 -59.22 -10.87
CA CYS A 45 12.58 -59.75 -11.78
C CYS A 45 11.99 -60.91 -12.58
N VAL A 46 11.63 -60.65 -13.84
CA VAL A 46 10.91 -61.63 -14.68
C VAL A 46 11.81 -62.80 -15.11
N ALA A 47 13.14 -62.62 -15.08
CA ALA A 47 14.12 -63.63 -15.48
C ALA A 47 14.80 -64.37 -14.31
N CYS A 48 14.41 -64.09 -13.06
CA CYS A 48 15.01 -64.70 -11.87
C CYS A 48 14.29 -66.02 -11.53
N THR A 49 15.03 -67.05 -11.11
CA THR A 49 14.48 -68.40 -10.85
C THR A 49 14.15 -68.67 -9.37
N ASN A 50 14.68 -67.86 -8.44
CA ASN A 50 14.67 -68.18 -7.01
C ASN A 50 13.74 -67.26 -6.20
N THR A 51 13.65 -65.97 -6.56
CA THR A 51 12.71 -65.01 -5.96
C THR A 51 12.28 -64.01 -7.03
N ASN A 52 10.99 -63.99 -7.35
CA ASN A 52 10.50 -63.33 -8.58
C ASN A 52 9.99 -61.91 -8.30
N ASN A 53 9.79 -61.54 -7.03
CA ASN A 53 9.51 -60.17 -6.62
C ASN A 53 9.93 -59.90 -5.17
N VAL A 54 10.16 -58.63 -4.84
CA VAL A 54 10.41 -58.12 -3.49
C VAL A 54 9.57 -56.85 -3.30
N GLU A 55 8.86 -56.75 -2.18
CA GLU A 55 7.96 -55.65 -1.85
C GLU A 55 8.42 -54.91 -0.59
N TYR A 56 8.35 -53.58 -0.63
CA TYR A 56 8.62 -52.69 0.49
C TYR A 56 7.40 -51.82 0.75
N SER A 57 6.87 -51.87 1.96
CA SER A 57 5.73 -51.04 2.36
C SER A 57 6.13 -49.57 2.49
N LEU A 58 5.24 -48.68 2.06
CA LEU A 58 5.34 -47.23 2.19
C LEU A 58 4.22 -46.72 3.09
N SER A 59 4.55 -45.81 3.99
CA SER A 59 3.58 -44.98 4.71
C SER A 59 3.78 -43.53 4.28
N ILE A 60 2.72 -42.90 3.79
CA ILE A 60 2.70 -41.54 3.26
C ILE A 60 1.83 -40.72 4.20
N SER A 61 2.46 -39.90 5.05
CA SER A 61 1.76 -39.04 6.00
C SER A 61 1.54 -37.63 5.45
N GLU A 62 0.46 -36.97 5.88
CA GLU A 62 0.23 -35.54 5.65
C GLU A 62 1.46 -34.71 6.06
N PHE A 63 1.86 -33.76 5.20
CA PHE A 63 3.02 -32.90 5.46
C PHE A 63 2.70 -31.92 6.59
N LYS A 64 3.24 -32.18 7.79
CA LYS A 64 3.23 -31.21 8.89
C LYS A 64 4.45 -30.29 8.79
N ALA A 65 4.21 -29.04 8.42
CA ALA A 65 5.23 -28.00 8.38
C ALA A 65 5.90 -27.80 9.76
N THR A 66 7.23 -27.89 9.80
CA THR A 66 8.05 -27.49 10.94
C THR A 66 8.90 -26.27 10.55
N SER A 67 8.63 -25.13 11.20
CA SER A 67 9.45 -23.91 11.42
C SER A 67 10.46 -23.46 10.33
N GLY A 68 10.32 -22.21 9.86
CA GLY A 68 11.16 -21.57 8.84
C GLY A 68 12.54 -21.06 9.29
N ALA A 69 13.35 -20.64 8.30
CA ALA A 69 14.67 -20.04 8.57
C ALA A 69 15.13 -18.91 7.62
N TYR A 70 14.67 -18.81 6.36
CA TYR A 70 15.10 -17.73 5.43
C TYR A 70 14.02 -17.36 4.40
N GLU A 71 13.76 -16.08 4.16
CA GLU A 71 13.01 -15.55 3.00
C GLU A 71 13.99 -15.16 1.88
N ILE A 72 13.66 -15.43 0.61
CA ILE A 72 14.42 -14.97 -0.57
C ILE A 72 13.79 -13.69 -1.12
N ASN A 73 14.56 -12.61 -1.20
CA ASN A 73 14.14 -11.37 -1.83
C ASN A 73 14.88 -11.20 -3.16
N TRP A 74 14.15 -11.15 -4.27
CA TRP A 74 14.70 -10.80 -5.57
C TRP A 74 15.04 -9.31 -5.63
N GLU A 75 16.07 -8.95 -6.38
CA GLU A 75 16.43 -7.55 -6.63
C GLU A 75 15.28 -6.80 -7.32
N LYS A 76 14.55 -7.50 -8.20
CA LYS A 76 13.42 -6.96 -8.95
C LYS A 76 12.23 -7.90 -8.87
N ASN A 77 11.04 -7.31 -8.80
CA ASN A 77 9.78 -8.04 -8.88
C ASN A 77 9.47 -8.52 -10.32
N GLU A 78 10.14 -7.92 -11.32
CA GLU A 78 9.95 -8.22 -12.74
C GLU A 78 11.26 -8.12 -13.54
N TYR A 79 11.44 -9.03 -14.49
CA TYR A 79 12.53 -9.06 -15.45
C TYR A 79 11.95 -9.22 -16.87
N VAL A 80 12.25 -8.27 -17.76
CA VAL A 80 11.71 -8.24 -19.13
C VAL A 80 12.77 -8.70 -20.12
N MET A 81 12.41 -9.62 -21.02
CA MET A 81 13.29 -10.14 -22.08
C MET A 81 12.55 -10.16 -23.42
N SER A 82 12.92 -9.26 -24.33
CA SER A 82 12.35 -9.20 -25.67
C SER A 82 13.12 -10.12 -26.63
N PHE A 83 12.43 -10.84 -27.53
CA PHE A 83 13.05 -11.65 -28.58
C PHE A 83 12.69 -11.10 -29.97
N GLU A 84 13.69 -11.03 -30.84
CA GLU A 84 13.50 -10.81 -32.27
C GLU A 84 13.21 -12.15 -32.97
N PRO A 85 12.51 -12.16 -34.13
CA PRO A 85 12.24 -13.40 -34.87
C PRO A 85 13.50 -14.21 -35.24
N THR A 86 14.67 -13.56 -35.28
CA THR A 86 15.97 -14.18 -35.56
C THR A 86 16.69 -14.70 -34.32
N ASP A 87 16.20 -14.38 -33.11
CA ASP A 87 16.86 -14.77 -31.87
C ASP A 87 16.67 -16.26 -31.59
N THR A 88 17.78 -16.96 -31.44
CA THR A 88 17.78 -18.39 -31.10
C THR A 88 17.77 -18.63 -29.58
N GLN A 89 18.26 -17.66 -28.79
CA GLN A 89 18.20 -17.62 -27.32
C GLN A 89 18.60 -16.22 -26.80
N LYS A 90 18.16 -15.86 -25.60
CA LYS A 90 18.61 -14.66 -24.87
C LYS A 90 18.82 -14.97 -23.39
N SER A 91 19.65 -14.14 -22.75
CA SER A 91 20.07 -14.32 -21.36
C SER A 91 19.90 -13.04 -20.55
N ILE A 92 19.51 -13.16 -19.29
CA ILE A 92 19.44 -12.05 -18.33
C ILE A 92 20.08 -12.46 -17.01
N LEU A 93 20.84 -11.55 -16.40
CA LEU A 93 21.36 -11.74 -15.05
C LEU A 93 20.25 -11.46 -14.04
N MET A 94 20.04 -12.39 -13.12
CA MET A 94 19.09 -12.26 -12.02
C MET A 94 19.84 -12.29 -10.70
N SER A 95 19.38 -11.50 -9.74
CA SER A 95 20.01 -11.34 -8.42
C SER A 95 18.96 -11.48 -7.31
N ALA A 96 19.35 -12.10 -6.20
CA ALA A 96 18.51 -12.29 -5.03
C ALA A 96 19.34 -12.24 -3.74
N ASN A 97 18.69 -11.98 -2.61
CA ASN A 97 19.29 -12.04 -1.27
C ASN A 97 18.38 -12.80 -0.30
N THR A 98 18.89 -13.09 0.90
CA THR A 98 18.16 -13.79 1.98
C THR A 98 17.77 -12.84 3.12
N THR A 99 16.67 -13.12 3.82
CA THR A 99 16.30 -12.49 5.10
C THR A 99 15.98 -13.55 6.15
N PRO A 100 16.71 -13.62 7.29
CA PRO A 100 17.87 -12.78 7.63
C PRO A 100 19.04 -13.01 6.66
N LYS A 101 19.87 -11.99 6.47
CA LYS A 101 20.99 -12.00 5.52
C LYS A 101 21.99 -13.11 5.86
N ALA A 102 22.15 -14.07 4.95
CA ALA A 102 22.98 -15.25 5.13
C ALA A 102 24.15 -15.30 4.14
N VAL A 103 25.36 -15.47 4.65
CA VAL A 103 26.61 -15.52 3.87
C VAL A 103 27.02 -16.97 3.62
N ASN A 104 27.55 -17.29 2.44
CA ASN A 104 28.03 -18.63 2.03
C ASN A 104 26.94 -19.73 1.96
N VAL A 105 25.68 -19.35 1.81
CA VAL A 105 24.57 -20.30 1.69
C VAL A 105 24.33 -20.64 0.21
N SER A 106 24.08 -21.92 -0.09
CA SER A 106 23.75 -22.37 -1.44
C SER A 106 22.31 -21.98 -1.80
N VAL A 107 22.15 -21.32 -2.94
CA VAL A 107 20.86 -20.97 -3.54
C VAL A 107 20.77 -21.62 -4.92
N GLU A 108 19.73 -22.42 -5.11
CA GLU A 108 19.39 -23.09 -6.36
C GLU A 108 18.29 -22.33 -7.09
N PHE A 109 18.53 -21.96 -8.34
CA PHE A 109 17.58 -21.36 -9.26
C PHE A 109 17.00 -22.43 -10.17
N ALA A 110 15.67 -22.45 -10.31
CA ALA A 110 14.95 -23.41 -11.13
C ALA A 110 13.85 -22.73 -11.94
N THR A 111 13.42 -23.42 -12.99
CA THR A 111 12.21 -23.08 -13.75
C THR A 111 11.26 -24.27 -13.73
N ASP A 112 9.98 -24.03 -13.97
CA ASP A 112 8.97 -25.09 -14.09
C ASP A 112 8.90 -25.73 -15.49
N GLN A 113 9.79 -25.31 -16.40
CA GLN A 113 9.87 -25.81 -17.77
C GLN A 113 11.00 -26.83 -17.94
N SER A 114 10.94 -27.58 -19.04
CA SER A 114 12.05 -28.46 -19.43
C SER A 114 13.36 -27.67 -19.58
N THR A 115 14.48 -28.25 -19.15
CA THR A 115 15.83 -27.65 -19.26
C THR A 115 16.24 -27.32 -20.70
N SER A 116 15.52 -27.85 -21.68
CA SER A 116 15.69 -27.53 -23.11
C SER A 116 15.16 -26.16 -23.54
N ILE A 117 14.26 -25.52 -22.77
CA ILE A 117 13.60 -24.25 -23.13
C ILE A 117 14.11 -23.10 -22.26
N ALA A 118 14.34 -23.34 -20.97
CA ALA A 118 14.93 -22.36 -20.08
C ALA A 118 15.84 -23.03 -19.05
N TRP A 119 16.98 -22.41 -18.77
CA TRP A 119 17.90 -22.91 -17.75
C TRP A 119 18.67 -21.78 -17.09
N PHE A 120 19.08 -22.02 -15.85
CA PHE A 120 19.99 -21.16 -15.12
C PHE A 120 21.42 -21.65 -15.25
N SER A 121 22.37 -20.71 -15.36
CA SER A 121 23.80 -21.02 -15.40
C SER A 121 24.59 -19.99 -14.57
N PRO A 122 25.17 -20.38 -13.42
CA PRO A 122 25.00 -21.66 -12.72
C PRO A 122 23.59 -21.81 -12.15
N ASN A 123 23.00 -23.01 -12.19
CA ASN A 123 21.72 -23.26 -11.51
C ASN A 123 21.85 -23.29 -9.98
N VAL A 124 23.05 -23.49 -9.43
CA VAL A 124 23.33 -23.39 -7.99
C VAL A 124 24.50 -22.45 -7.76
N ASN A 125 24.32 -21.44 -6.91
CA ASN A 125 25.36 -20.49 -6.51
C ASN A 125 25.36 -20.24 -5.01
N ARG A 126 26.50 -19.76 -4.48
CA ARG A 126 26.60 -19.37 -3.06
C ARG A 126 26.38 -17.87 -2.92
N THR A 127 25.72 -17.46 -1.83
CA THR A 127 25.63 -16.05 -1.47
C THR A 127 27.02 -15.48 -1.14
N ASP A 128 27.26 -14.24 -1.56
CA ASP A 128 28.49 -13.49 -1.31
C ASP A 128 28.58 -12.96 0.14
N GLU A 129 29.60 -12.16 0.44
CA GLU A 129 29.79 -11.52 1.75
C GLU A 129 28.65 -10.57 2.15
N ASN A 130 27.85 -10.14 1.18
CA ASN A 130 26.65 -9.34 1.34
C ASN A 130 25.35 -10.16 1.33
N GLY A 131 25.44 -11.49 1.35
CA GLY A 131 24.26 -12.36 1.33
C GLY A 131 23.48 -12.30 0.01
N GLU A 132 24.09 -11.76 -1.05
CA GLU A 132 23.53 -11.65 -2.40
C GLU A 132 24.01 -12.82 -3.25
N VAL A 133 23.16 -13.30 -4.16
CA VAL A 133 23.46 -14.37 -5.09
C VAL A 133 22.91 -14.02 -6.46
N THR A 134 23.67 -14.34 -7.51
CA THR A 134 23.25 -14.09 -8.89
C THR A 134 23.25 -15.36 -9.72
N SER A 135 22.40 -15.43 -10.73
CA SER A 135 22.43 -16.48 -11.76
C SER A 135 21.93 -15.92 -13.09
N THR A 136 22.45 -16.45 -14.20
CA THR A 136 21.99 -16.06 -15.53
C THR A 136 20.89 -17.00 -15.98
N LEU A 137 19.69 -16.46 -16.20
CA LEU A 137 18.60 -17.18 -16.86
C LEU A 137 18.79 -17.07 -18.37
N THR A 138 18.91 -18.20 -19.07
CA THR A 138 18.84 -18.27 -20.53
C THR A 138 17.53 -18.88 -20.97
N VAL A 139 16.87 -18.25 -21.93
CA VAL A 139 15.60 -18.71 -22.50
C VAL A 139 15.77 -18.89 -24.01
N LYS A 140 15.33 -20.05 -24.50
CA LYS A 140 15.10 -20.35 -25.92
C LYS A 140 13.62 -20.15 -26.21
N PRO A 141 13.25 -19.33 -27.20
CA PRO A 141 11.85 -19.14 -27.55
C PRO A 141 11.27 -20.44 -28.13
N ASN A 142 10.25 -20.99 -27.48
CA ASN A 142 9.39 -22.03 -28.03
C ASN A 142 8.00 -21.43 -28.23
N TRP A 143 7.54 -21.35 -29.48
CA TRP A 143 6.33 -20.62 -29.88
C TRP A 143 5.02 -21.26 -29.41
N ASN A 144 5.10 -22.42 -28.74
CA ASN A 144 3.95 -23.19 -28.26
C ASN A 144 3.90 -23.34 -26.74
N ASP A 145 4.81 -22.75 -25.97
CA ASP A 145 4.81 -22.91 -24.51
C ASP A 145 5.30 -21.67 -23.78
N TRP A 146 4.80 -21.45 -22.56
CA TRP A 146 5.03 -20.21 -21.81
C TRP A 146 5.88 -20.42 -20.54
N LEU A 147 6.75 -19.43 -20.31
CA LEU A 147 7.47 -19.15 -19.06
C LEU A 147 6.55 -18.99 -17.84
N LYS A 148 6.08 -20.04 -17.15
CA LYS A 148 5.06 -19.85 -16.09
C LYS A 148 5.65 -19.52 -14.72
N VAL A 149 6.75 -20.15 -14.30
CA VAL A 149 7.30 -19.92 -12.96
C VAL A 149 8.83 -20.05 -12.91
N ILE A 150 9.49 -19.00 -12.41
CA ILE A 150 10.89 -19.01 -11.97
C ILE A 150 10.91 -19.16 -10.45
N LYS A 151 11.77 -20.02 -9.91
CA LYS A 151 11.87 -20.31 -8.47
C LYS A 151 13.33 -20.23 -8.02
N ALA A 152 13.55 -19.82 -6.77
CA ALA A 152 14.84 -19.93 -6.11
C ALA A 152 14.65 -20.61 -4.75
N TYR A 153 15.58 -21.49 -4.37
CA TYR A 153 15.54 -22.28 -3.16
C TYR A 153 16.87 -22.18 -2.42
N VAL A 154 16.82 -22.12 -1.09
CA VAL A 154 18.02 -22.22 -0.25
C VAL A 154 18.25 -23.70 0.08
N THR A 155 19.40 -24.27 -0.31
CA THR A 155 19.67 -25.73 -0.28
C THR A 155 20.72 -26.17 0.75
N THR A 156 20.91 -25.39 1.82
CA THR A 156 21.64 -25.69 3.10
C THR A 156 23.13 -25.33 3.22
N LEU A 157 23.52 -25.01 4.48
CA LEU A 157 24.83 -25.30 5.08
C LEU A 157 24.66 -26.46 6.09
N SER A 158 25.17 -27.65 5.74
CA SER A 158 25.53 -28.77 6.64
C SER A 158 24.55 -29.34 7.68
N SER A 159 23.27 -28.95 7.77
CA SER A 159 22.37 -29.47 8.83
C SER A 159 20.91 -29.74 8.46
N GLY A 160 20.55 -29.88 7.19
CA GLY A 160 19.27 -30.51 6.81
C GLY A 160 17.98 -29.70 7.08
N ASP A 161 18.08 -28.42 7.41
CA ASP A 161 16.90 -27.53 7.52
C ASP A 161 16.47 -27.01 6.14
N THR A 162 15.17 -27.13 5.82
CA THR A 162 14.57 -26.63 4.57
C THR A 162 13.71 -25.40 4.87
N ALA A 163 13.91 -24.30 4.13
CA ALA A 163 13.13 -23.07 4.29
C ALA A 163 11.91 -23.04 3.34
N LEU A 164 10.80 -22.48 3.86
CA LEU A 164 9.52 -22.33 3.21
C LEU A 164 9.59 -21.30 2.06
N VAL A 165 9.07 -21.65 0.88
CA VAL A 165 9.09 -20.81 -0.34
C VAL A 165 7.77 -20.06 -0.49
N LYS A 166 7.81 -18.73 -0.46
CA LYS A 166 6.76 -17.90 -1.08
C LYS A 166 7.08 -17.77 -2.57
N VAL A 167 6.12 -18.13 -3.41
CA VAL A 167 6.21 -18.04 -4.87
C VAL A 167 5.76 -16.64 -5.29
N TYR A 168 6.63 -15.90 -5.99
CA TYR A 168 6.22 -14.73 -6.74
C TYR A 168 6.10 -15.11 -8.23
N LYS A 169 4.96 -14.78 -8.82
CA LYS A 169 4.68 -14.98 -10.24
C LYS A 169 5.27 -13.79 -11.00
N THR A 170 6.33 -14.01 -11.76
CA THR A 170 6.83 -13.03 -12.74
C THR A 170 6.51 -13.55 -14.13
N LEU A 171 5.75 -12.76 -14.91
CA LEU A 171 5.48 -13.03 -16.33
C LEU A 171 6.65 -12.48 -17.14
N VAL A 172 7.30 -13.31 -17.96
CA VAL A 172 8.26 -12.84 -18.97
C VAL A 172 7.49 -12.63 -20.27
N TRP A 173 7.35 -11.39 -20.70
CA TRP A 173 6.69 -11.05 -21.97
C TRP A 173 7.68 -11.14 -23.14
N ILE A 174 7.25 -11.83 -24.20
CA ILE A 174 7.88 -11.77 -25.52
C ILE A 174 7.01 -10.85 -26.39
N THR A 175 7.56 -9.77 -26.92
CA THR A 175 6.86 -8.86 -27.84
C THR A 175 7.75 -8.51 -29.03
N THR A 176 7.16 -8.41 -30.23
CA THR A 176 7.84 -8.29 -31.53
C THR A 176 7.70 -6.93 -32.24
N ASN A 177 7.19 -5.85 -31.62
CA ASN A 177 7.48 -4.49 -32.12
C ASN A 177 7.04 -3.36 -31.17
N VAL A 178 7.86 -2.29 -31.11
CA VAL A 178 7.78 -1.18 -30.12
C VAL A 178 7.23 0.13 -30.72
N THR A 179 6.93 0.19 -32.02
CA THR A 179 6.73 1.48 -32.71
C THR A 179 5.35 2.15 -32.59
N GLU A 180 4.37 1.55 -31.93
CA GLU A 180 3.04 2.17 -31.72
C GLU A 180 2.77 2.64 -30.28
N PHE A 181 3.75 2.46 -29.39
CA PHE A 181 3.60 2.75 -27.96
C PHE A 181 3.72 4.25 -27.60
N SER A 182 4.13 5.12 -28.53
CA SER A 182 4.57 6.50 -28.22
C SER A 182 3.58 7.63 -28.58
N THR A 183 2.35 7.34 -29.03
CA THR A 183 1.38 8.39 -29.43
C THR A 183 0.15 8.50 -28.53
N GLY A 184 0.07 7.73 -27.43
CA GLY A 184 -0.87 7.99 -26.34
C GLY A 184 -2.35 7.72 -26.66
N ILE A 185 -2.65 6.74 -27.52
CA ILE A 185 -4.05 6.42 -27.88
C ILE A 185 -4.57 5.14 -27.19
N LEU A 186 -3.73 4.23 -26.68
CA LEU A 186 -4.18 3.04 -25.95
C LEU A 186 -3.20 2.67 -24.82
N ASP A 187 -3.72 2.57 -23.58
CA ASP A 187 -3.02 2.10 -22.37
C ASP A 187 -3.70 0.78 -21.88
N ASN A 188 -2.92 -0.17 -21.36
CA ASN A 188 -3.37 -1.44 -20.73
C ASN A 188 -4.15 -2.46 -21.59
N VAL A 189 -3.55 -2.93 -22.69
CA VAL A 189 -4.07 -4.08 -23.46
C VAL A 189 -3.25 -5.34 -23.13
N SER A 190 -3.91 -6.45 -22.74
CA SER A 190 -3.29 -7.78 -22.65
C SER A 190 -3.91 -8.73 -23.68
N MET A 191 -3.08 -9.29 -24.57
CA MET A 191 -3.47 -10.34 -25.52
C MET A 191 -3.36 -11.73 -24.88
N HIS A 192 -4.42 -12.52 -24.93
CA HIS A 192 -4.40 -13.93 -24.52
C HIS A 192 -4.59 -14.84 -25.73
N SER A 193 -3.61 -15.71 -26.03
CA SER A 193 -3.86 -16.87 -26.88
C SER A 193 -4.49 -17.99 -26.03
N LYS A 194 -5.52 -18.64 -26.57
CA LYS A 194 -5.95 -19.95 -26.10
C LYS A 194 -5.94 -20.91 -27.28
N GLU A 195 -5.40 -22.10 -27.07
CA GLU A 195 -5.24 -23.12 -28.10
C GLU A 195 -6.58 -23.65 -28.64
N ASP A 196 -6.50 -24.19 -29.86
CA ASP A 196 -7.52 -24.92 -30.61
C ASP A 196 -8.76 -24.14 -31.07
N GLY A 197 -8.56 -23.33 -32.12
CA GLY A 197 -9.61 -23.06 -33.11
C GLY A 197 -10.64 -21.96 -32.79
N VAL A 198 -10.42 -21.15 -31.74
CA VAL A 198 -11.24 -19.96 -31.45
C VAL A 198 -10.31 -18.79 -31.10
N ASP A 199 -10.55 -17.62 -31.70
CA ASP A 199 -9.71 -16.42 -31.55
C ASP A 199 -9.64 -15.94 -30.09
N GLY A 200 -8.45 -15.48 -29.69
CA GLY A 200 -8.15 -14.96 -28.36
C GLY A 200 -8.98 -13.74 -27.97
N TYR A 201 -9.03 -13.44 -26.67
CA TYR A 201 -9.78 -12.29 -26.14
C TYR A 201 -8.85 -11.10 -25.82
N ILE A 202 -9.41 -9.90 -25.97
CA ILE A 202 -8.79 -8.62 -25.67
C ILE A 202 -9.46 -8.06 -24.42
N THR A 203 -8.75 -8.02 -23.29
CA THR A 203 -9.22 -7.29 -22.11
C THR A 203 -8.81 -5.83 -22.23
N LEU A 204 -9.75 -4.92 -22.51
CA LEU A 204 -9.55 -3.50 -22.22
C LEU A 204 -9.76 -3.34 -20.72
N ARG A 205 -8.67 -3.30 -19.95
CA ARG A 205 -8.81 -2.86 -18.57
C ARG A 205 -9.03 -1.36 -18.59
N GLU A 206 -9.95 -0.92 -17.74
CA GLU A 206 -10.21 0.46 -17.37
C GLU A 206 -8.91 1.27 -17.45
N LYS A 207 -8.98 2.51 -17.97
CA LYS A 207 -7.95 3.53 -17.73
C LYS A 207 -7.84 3.64 -16.22
N GLN A 208 -6.99 2.81 -15.64
CA GLN A 208 -6.56 2.94 -14.27
C GLN A 208 -5.86 4.28 -14.30
N THR A 209 -6.56 5.29 -13.80
CA THR A 209 -5.99 6.35 -13.01
C THR A 209 -5.20 5.66 -11.89
N SER A 210 -4.10 4.99 -12.21
CA SER A 210 -3.30 4.17 -11.28
C SER A 210 -2.75 5.01 -10.13
N ASN A 211 -2.86 6.32 -10.27
CA ASN A 211 -2.59 7.36 -9.31
C ASN A 211 -3.90 8.10 -8.93
N TRP A 212 -4.97 7.39 -8.53
CA TRP A 212 -6.21 7.99 -8.01
C TRP A 212 -6.98 7.04 -7.09
N LEU A 213 -7.56 7.55 -6.00
CA LEU A 213 -8.35 6.75 -5.07
C LEU A 213 -9.73 6.37 -5.63
N THR A 214 -10.01 5.07 -5.72
CA THR A 214 -11.29 4.52 -6.19
C THR A 214 -12.47 5.07 -5.39
N GLY A 215 -13.45 5.66 -6.08
CA GLY A 215 -14.68 6.19 -5.49
C GLY A 215 -14.63 7.67 -5.06
N TRP A 216 -13.49 8.35 -5.23
CA TRP A 216 -13.37 9.80 -5.03
C TRP A 216 -13.47 10.55 -6.36
N THR A 217 -14.25 11.62 -6.40
CA THR A 217 -14.49 12.41 -7.63
C THR A 217 -13.50 13.55 -7.78
N TYR A 218 -13.02 14.11 -6.66
CA TYR A 218 -12.18 15.30 -6.66
C TYR A 218 -10.90 15.07 -5.87
N ARG A 219 -9.82 15.72 -6.31
CA ARG A 219 -8.63 15.90 -5.48
C ARG A 219 -7.99 17.25 -5.69
N ARG A 220 -7.08 17.65 -4.81
CA ARG A 220 -6.18 18.79 -4.98
C ARG A 220 -4.77 18.35 -4.62
N ALA A 221 -3.79 18.72 -5.43
CA ALA A 221 -2.39 18.62 -5.05
C ALA A 221 -2.09 19.62 -3.92
N ILE A 222 -1.24 19.22 -2.98
CA ILE A 222 -0.76 20.05 -1.88
C ILE A 222 0.76 19.98 -1.90
N ASP A 223 1.38 21.12 -2.16
CA ASP A 223 2.83 21.25 -2.17
C ASP A 223 3.30 21.72 -0.79
N VAL A 224 4.07 20.88 -0.12
CA VAL A 224 4.69 21.16 1.18
C VAL A 224 6.17 21.47 0.97
N THR A 225 6.55 22.72 1.19
CA THR A 225 7.95 23.16 1.03
C THR A 225 8.68 23.09 2.36
N GLU A 226 9.75 22.31 2.41
CA GLU A 226 10.68 22.24 3.55
C GLU A 226 11.50 23.55 3.61
N THR A 227 11.52 24.23 4.75
CA THR A 227 12.18 25.54 4.90
C THR A 227 13.17 25.62 6.08
N SER A 228 13.30 24.57 6.87
CA SER A 228 14.24 24.49 8.00
C SER A 228 15.67 24.12 7.57
N GLY A 229 15.82 23.58 6.35
CA GLY A 229 17.10 23.12 5.82
C GLY A 229 17.50 21.71 6.27
N SER A 230 16.58 20.97 6.90
CA SER A 230 16.78 19.59 7.39
C SER A 230 15.68 18.67 6.86
N THR A 231 16.01 17.42 6.54
CA THR A 231 15.02 16.42 6.15
C THR A 231 14.09 16.12 7.32
N LEU A 232 12.78 16.23 7.09
CA LEU A 232 11.75 15.96 8.08
C LEU A 232 11.13 14.58 7.83
N THR A 233 11.24 13.66 8.79
CA THR A 233 10.72 12.29 8.66
C THR A 233 9.52 12.07 9.58
N GLY A 234 8.41 11.58 9.04
CA GLY A 234 7.17 11.35 9.80
C GLY A 234 6.65 12.62 10.48
N TYR A 235 6.75 13.75 9.78
CA TYR A 235 6.46 15.08 10.32
C TYR A 235 4.98 15.42 10.14
N GLN A 236 4.36 16.04 11.15
CA GLN A 236 2.97 16.46 11.12
C GLN A 236 2.84 17.88 10.58
N VAL A 237 2.16 18.04 9.45
CA VAL A 237 1.95 19.33 8.80
C VAL A 237 0.48 19.72 8.93
N LEU A 238 0.22 20.96 9.35
CA LEU A 238 -1.13 21.52 9.38
C LEU A 238 -1.52 22.01 7.98
N ILE A 239 -2.63 21.49 7.47
CA ILE A 239 -3.28 21.88 6.22
C ILE A 239 -4.52 22.70 6.57
N GLU A 240 -4.58 23.94 6.06
CA GLU A 240 -5.74 24.81 6.22
C GLU A 240 -6.51 24.93 4.90
N LEU A 241 -7.74 24.42 4.91
CA LEU A 241 -8.70 24.56 3.82
C LEU A 241 -9.67 25.69 4.14
N ASN A 242 -10.00 26.51 3.16
CA ASN A 242 -10.98 27.59 3.27
C ASN A 242 -11.65 27.87 1.91
N THR A 243 -12.68 28.71 1.90
CA THR A 243 -13.50 28.95 0.69
C THR A 243 -12.72 29.52 -0.51
N SER A 244 -11.50 30.02 -0.33
CA SER A 244 -10.64 30.49 -1.43
C SER A 244 -9.86 29.35 -2.12
N ASN A 245 -9.64 28.23 -1.43
CA ASN A 245 -8.80 27.12 -1.90
C ASN A 245 -9.50 25.75 -1.90
N PHE A 246 -10.74 25.67 -1.39
CA PHE A 246 -11.50 24.44 -1.27
C PHE A 246 -13.01 24.70 -1.37
N ASP A 247 -13.73 23.86 -2.10
CA ASP A 247 -15.19 23.92 -2.23
C ASP A 247 -15.85 22.92 -1.27
N PHE A 248 -16.28 23.42 -0.12
CA PHE A 248 -16.92 22.60 0.94
C PHE A 248 -18.24 21.98 0.51
N SER A 249 -18.89 22.45 -0.57
CA SER A 249 -20.13 21.85 -1.06
C SER A 249 -19.94 20.49 -1.74
N LYS A 250 -18.69 20.17 -2.13
CA LYS A 250 -18.31 18.90 -2.77
C LYS A 250 -17.80 17.84 -1.79
N ALA A 251 -17.66 18.19 -0.52
CA ALA A 251 -17.30 17.27 0.57
C ALA A 251 -18.51 17.05 1.48
N LYS A 252 -18.46 16.01 2.32
CA LYS A 252 -19.49 15.83 3.35
C LYS A 252 -19.39 16.95 4.38
N SER A 253 -20.52 17.33 4.96
CA SER A 253 -20.61 18.47 5.91
C SER A 253 -19.78 18.27 7.19
N ASP A 254 -19.38 17.04 7.49
CA ASP A 254 -18.53 16.63 8.60
C ASP A 254 -17.09 16.27 8.20
N GLY A 255 -16.73 16.42 6.92
CA GLY A 255 -15.40 16.08 6.38
C GLY A 255 -15.07 14.59 6.39
N SER A 256 -16.05 13.71 6.64
CA SER A 256 -15.79 12.27 6.78
C SER A 256 -15.35 11.57 5.49
N ASP A 257 -15.53 12.20 4.32
CA ASP A 257 -15.04 11.73 3.03
C ASP A 257 -13.64 12.23 2.67
N ILE A 258 -12.98 13.03 3.51
CA ILE A 258 -11.62 13.49 3.24
C ILE A 258 -10.63 12.32 3.28
N ARG A 259 -9.70 12.28 2.32
CA ARG A 259 -8.52 11.39 2.36
C ARG A 259 -7.27 12.13 1.94
N PHE A 260 -6.14 11.76 2.53
CA PHE A 260 -4.83 12.22 2.07
C PHE A 260 -4.03 11.05 1.50
N THR A 261 -3.30 11.29 0.43
CA THR A 261 -2.33 10.33 -0.10
C THR A 261 -0.97 10.96 -0.35
N ASP A 262 0.05 10.13 -0.43
CA ASP A 262 1.38 10.53 -0.88
C ASP A 262 1.36 10.89 -2.40
N SER A 263 2.53 11.24 -2.95
CA SER A 263 2.74 11.69 -4.33
C SER A 263 2.34 10.69 -5.41
N ASP A 264 2.14 9.42 -5.05
CA ASP A 264 1.63 8.39 -5.95
C ASP A 264 0.09 8.40 -6.09
N GLY A 265 -0.59 9.28 -5.34
CA GLY A 265 -2.04 9.44 -5.35
C GLY A 265 -2.85 8.30 -4.77
N VAL A 266 -2.22 7.26 -4.22
CA VAL A 266 -2.90 6.05 -3.75
C VAL A 266 -2.41 5.57 -2.38
N THR A 267 -1.17 5.85 -1.99
CA THR A 267 -0.65 5.53 -0.66
C THR A 267 -1.26 6.48 0.36
N THR A 268 -2.19 5.99 1.17
CA THR A 268 -2.91 6.80 2.17
C THR A 268 -1.99 7.31 3.28
N LEU A 269 -2.21 8.55 3.71
CA LEU A 269 -1.50 9.18 4.83
C LEU A 269 -2.40 9.30 6.05
N ASN A 270 -1.83 9.13 7.24
CA ASN A 270 -2.55 9.37 8.49
C ASN A 270 -2.79 10.87 8.68
N TYR A 271 -4.00 11.21 9.11
CA TYR A 271 -4.39 12.59 9.34
C TYR A 271 -5.36 12.70 10.53
N TRP A 272 -5.50 13.90 11.07
CA TRP A 272 -6.49 14.24 12.08
C TRP A 272 -7.15 15.57 11.75
N ILE A 273 -8.48 15.56 11.71
CA ILE A 273 -9.32 16.76 11.54
C ILE A 273 -9.44 17.42 12.91
N GLU A 274 -8.73 18.54 13.09
CA GLU A 274 -8.78 19.36 14.31
C GLU A 274 -10.09 20.16 14.37
N ASP A 275 -10.49 20.73 13.24
CA ASP A 275 -11.72 21.54 13.12
C ASP A 275 -12.29 21.40 11.70
N TRP A 276 -13.63 21.35 11.61
CA TRP A 276 -14.34 21.31 10.35
C TRP A 276 -15.63 22.14 10.42
N SER A 277 -15.79 23.03 9.46
CA SER A 277 -16.96 23.88 9.27
C SER A 277 -17.31 24.01 7.79
N SER A 278 -18.40 24.70 7.48
CA SER A 278 -18.82 24.94 6.08
C SER A 278 -17.90 25.87 5.28
N SER A 279 -16.91 26.50 5.92
CA SER A 279 -16.04 27.49 5.28
C SER A 279 -14.55 27.36 5.62
N ARG A 280 -14.20 26.49 6.57
CA ARG A 280 -12.84 26.31 7.07
C ARG A 280 -12.66 24.90 7.62
N ALA A 281 -11.49 24.32 7.37
CA ALA A 281 -11.04 23.11 8.05
C ALA A 281 -9.55 23.20 8.41
N LEU A 282 -9.19 22.66 9.58
CA LEU A 282 -7.82 22.52 10.06
C LEU A 282 -7.52 21.03 10.17
N ILE A 283 -6.55 20.55 9.39
CA ILE A 283 -6.27 19.12 9.28
C ILE A 283 -4.77 18.87 9.39
N TRP A 284 -4.36 18.05 10.34
CA TRP A 284 -2.98 17.63 10.49
C TRP A 284 -2.72 16.38 9.69
N VAL A 285 -1.62 16.33 8.93
CA VAL A 285 -1.25 15.17 8.10
C VAL A 285 0.17 14.72 8.44
N ARG A 286 0.37 13.44 8.71
CA ARG A 286 1.69 12.85 8.97
C ARG A 286 2.36 12.45 7.66
N ILE A 287 3.37 13.21 7.24
CA ILE A 287 4.09 12.97 5.98
C ILE A 287 5.36 12.12 6.27
N PRO A 288 5.55 10.97 5.60
CA PRO A 288 6.66 10.06 5.89
C PRO A 288 8.05 10.68 5.71
N SER A 289 8.25 11.49 4.67
CA SER A 289 9.52 12.17 4.42
C SER A 289 9.32 13.44 3.58
N ILE A 290 9.93 14.53 4.02
CA ILE A 290 10.05 15.80 3.30
C ILE A 290 11.55 16.13 3.26
N SER A 291 12.18 16.04 2.09
CA SER A 291 13.62 16.26 1.96
C SER A 291 13.98 17.73 2.22
N ALA A 292 15.15 17.96 2.82
CA ALA A 292 15.66 19.30 3.11
C ALA A 292 15.61 20.23 1.88
N ASN A 293 15.12 21.46 2.06
CA ASN A 293 15.01 22.49 1.02
C ASN A 293 14.29 22.02 -0.27
N SER A 294 13.34 21.09 -0.16
CA SER A 294 12.59 20.54 -1.30
C SER A 294 11.08 20.73 -1.14
N VAL A 295 10.36 20.50 -2.23
CA VAL A 295 8.89 20.46 -2.23
C VAL A 295 8.45 19.00 -2.26
N LYS A 296 7.56 18.62 -1.34
CA LYS A 296 6.87 17.33 -1.30
C LYS A 296 5.41 17.53 -1.66
N THR A 297 4.97 16.90 -2.73
CA THR A 297 3.56 16.89 -3.12
C THR A 297 2.83 15.74 -2.44
N ILE A 298 1.67 16.05 -1.87
CA ILE A 298 0.65 15.08 -1.40
C ILE A 298 -0.68 15.45 -2.05
N TYR A 299 -1.71 14.61 -1.91
CA TYR A 299 -3.04 14.91 -2.42
C TYR A 299 -4.08 14.89 -1.31
N VAL A 300 -5.07 15.77 -1.39
CA VAL A 300 -6.33 15.68 -0.62
C VAL A 300 -7.46 15.29 -1.57
N TYR A 301 -8.20 14.24 -1.24
CA TYR A 301 -9.35 13.73 -1.98
C TYR A 301 -10.67 14.00 -1.22
N TYR A 302 -11.74 14.22 -1.98
CA TYR A 302 -13.11 14.46 -1.49
C TYR A 302 -14.15 14.12 -2.57
N GLY A 303 -15.44 14.15 -2.21
CA GLY A 303 -16.54 13.82 -3.11
C GLY A 303 -16.91 12.34 -3.12
N ASN A 304 -16.58 11.58 -2.07
CA ASN A 304 -17.06 10.21 -1.92
C ASN A 304 -18.22 10.16 -0.91
N PRO A 305 -19.49 10.14 -1.37
CA PRO A 305 -20.64 10.20 -0.47
C PRO A 305 -20.78 8.96 0.44
N THR A 306 -20.14 7.85 0.08
CA THR A 306 -20.21 6.58 0.82
C THR A 306 -19.09 6.40 1.84
N ALA A 307 -18.11 7.30 1.87
CA ALA A 307 -16.96 7.18 2.77
C ALA A 307 -17.32 7.46 4.24
N SER A 308 -16.73 6.67 5.13
CA SER A 308 -16.65 6.93 6.58
C SER A 308 -15.38 7.71 6.92
N SER A 309 -15.34 8.41 8.05
CA SER A 309 -14.11 9.13 8.46
C SER A 309 -12.95 8.16 8.72
N GLN A 310 -11.74 8.57 8.35
CA GLN A 310 -10.47 7.93 8.72
C GLN A 310 -9.56 8.87 9.53
N SER A 311 -10.10 10.00 10.01
CA SER A 311 -9.40 10.91 10.92
C SER A 311 -8.97 10.16 12.19
N ASN A 312 -7.68 10.19 12.51
CA ASN A 312 -7.11 9.50 13.66
C ASN A 312 -5.88 10.24 14.20
N GLY A 313 -6.02 10.91 15.34
CA GLY A 313 -4.92 11.63 16.00
C GLY A 313 -3.80 10.71 16.49
N GLN A 314 -4.14 9.54 17.04
CA GLN A 314 -3.18 8.58 17.57
C GLN A 314 -2.20 8.05 16.52
N LEU A 315 -2.64 7.89 15.27
CA LEU A 315 -1.79 7.49 14.14
C LEU A 315 -1.06 8.68 13.47
N THR A 316 -1.48 9.90 13.77
CA THR A 316 -0.94 11.13 13.18
C THR A 316 0.22 11.68 14.01
N PHE A 317 0.07 11.73 15.34
CA PHE A 317 1.02 12.34 16.26
C PHE A 317 1.89 11.32 17.00
N ASP A 318 2.95 11.79 17.67
CA ASP A 318 3.82 10.92 18.49
C ASP A 318 3.22 10.67 19.89
N PHE A 319 2.28 11.53 20.31
CA PHE A 319 1.32 11.31 21.39
C PHE A 319 0.06 12.11 21.07
N PHE A 320 -1.12 11.61 21.41
CA PHE A 320 -2.39 12.26 21.14
C PHE A 320 -3.44 11.83 22.17
N ASP A 321 -4.30 12.77 22.55
CA ASP A 321 -5.58 12.49 23.16
C ASP A 321 -6.54 13.65 22.87
N ASP A 322 -7.79 13.34 22.53
CA ASP A 322 -8.88 14.31 22.35
C ASP A 322 -10.09 14.03 23.25
N PHE A 323 -9.98 13.05 24.16
CA PHE A 323 -10.95 12.68 25.18
C PHE A 323 -12.38 12.39 24.65
N ASN A 324 -12.56 12.28 23.33
CA ASN A 324 -13.87 12.16 22.68
C ASN A 324 -14.54 10.80 22.90
N ASP A 325 -13.78 9.79 23.34
CA ASP A 325 -14.30 8.49 23.76
C ASP A 325 -14.79 8.48 25.21
N GLY A 326 -14.56 9.56 25.97
CA GLY A 326 -14.91 9.68 27.39
C GLY A 326 -14.11 8.75 28.30
N ASP A 327 -13.02 8.15 27.81
CA ASP A 327 -12.11 7.33 28.59
C ASP A 327 -10.89 8.17 29.01
N ILE A 328 -10.49 8.02 30.27
CA ILE A 328 -9.26 8.59 30.82
C ILE A 328 -8.48 7.54 31.62
N SER A 329 -8.76 6.25 31.38
CA SER A 329 -8.12 5.13 32.08
C SER A 329 -6.62 5.02 31.78
N ASP A 330 -6.17 5.65 30.71
CA ASP A 330 -4.78 5.84 30.31
C ASP A 330 -4.15 7.11 30.91
N TRP A 331 -4.83 7.82 31.82
CA TRP A 331 -4.31 8.94 32.59
C TRP A 331 -4.20 8.65 34.09
N THR A 332 -3.22 9.28 34.72
CA THR A 332 -3.00 9.21 36.18
C THR A 332 -2.91 10.59 36.78
N SER A 333 -3.36 10.71 38.02
CA SER A 333 -3.32 11.96 38.79
C SER A 333 -2.28 11.92 39.90
N ILE A 334 -1.60 13.04 40.14
CA ILE A 334 -0.70 13.24 41.28
C ILE A 334 -1.24 14.38 42.12
N ASP A 335 -1.59 14.12 43.40
CA ASP A 335 -2.27 15.05 44.30
C ASP A 335 -3.41 15.82 43.62
N ALA A 336 -4.21 15.13 42.79
CA ALA A 336 -5.29 15.72 42.04
C ALA A 336 -6.42 14.71 41.82
N ASN A 337 -7.58 15.20 41.40
CA ASN A 337 -8.68 14.38 40.93
C ASN A 337 -8.90 14.67 39.44
N ILE A 338 -8.82 13.63 38.61
CA ILE A 338 -9.09 13.72 37.16
C ILE A 338 -10.42 13.02 36.82
N GLN A 339 -11.17 13.57 35.88
CA GLN A 339 -12.48 13.07 35.44
C GLN A 339 -12.68 13.30 33.95
N ALA A 340 -13.19 12.30 33.22
CA ALA A 340 -13.82 12.53 31.91
C ALA A 340 -15.19 13.17 32.12
N THR A 341 -15.51 14.24 31.39
CA THR A 341 -16.79 14.94 31.48
C THR A 341 -17.07 15.75 30.23
N THR A 342 -18.34 16.09 29.97
CA THR A 342 -18.68 17.10 28.97
C THR A 342 -18.57 18.52 29.56
N PHE A 343 -17.86 19.43 28.89
CA PHE A 343 -17.80 20.85 29.23
C PHE A 343 -17.81 21.73 27.97
N GLY A 344 -18.73 22.70 27.89
CA GLY A 344 -18.85 23.56 26.71
C GLY A 344 -19.20 22.82 25.40
N GLY A 345 -19.85 21.66 25.51
CA GLY A 345 -20.20 20.80 24.36
C GLY A 345 -19.07 19.92 23.84
N LYS A 346 -17.97 19.81 24.59
CA LYS A 346 -16.80 18.96 24.29
C LYS A 346 -16.66 17.89 25.37
N GLU A 347 -16.25 16.69 25.00
CA GLU A 347 -15.75 15.72 25.97
C GLU A 347 -14.32 16.12 26.34
N VAL A 348 -14.04 16.20 27.64
CA VAL A 348 -12.80 16.79 28.14
C VAL A 348 -12.26 16.02 29.33
N LEU A 349 -10.94 16.08 29.52
CA LEU A 349 -10.33 15.76 30.81
C LEU A 349 -10.46 16.97 31.73
N LYS A 350 -11.07 16.77 32.89
CA LYS A 350 -11.13 17.75 33.99
C LYS A 350 -10.10 17.41 35.05
N LEU A 351 -9.24 18.37 35.38
CA LEU A 351 -8.25 18.30 36.45
C LEU A 351 -8.67 19.23 37.60
N LEU A 352 -8.88 18.65 38.78
CA LEU A 352 -9.13 19.35 40.04
C LEU A 352 -7.94 19.19 40.98
N PRO A 353 -7.34 20.28 41.48
CA PRO A 353 -6.19 20.20 42.36
C PRO A 353 -6.58 19.63 43.73
N GLY A 354 -5.71 18.79 44.28
CA GLY A 354 -5.79 18.26 45.63
C GLY A 354 -5.37 19.27 46.69
N THR A 355 -4.80 18.76 47.79
CA THR A 355 -4.53 19.61 48.98
C THR A 355 -3.17 19.40 49.62
N ALA A 356 -2.41 18.37 49.21
CA ALA A 356 -1.18 17.99 49.88
C ALA A 356 -0.04 19.00 49.62
N THR A 357 0.04 19.53 48.40
CA THR A 357 0.99 20.59 48.02
C THR A 357 0.25 21.81 47.48
N ASN A 358 0.99 22.86 47.09
CA ASN A 358 0.40 24.02 46.42
C ASN A 358 0.52 23.97 44.88
N TYR A 359 1.39 23.12 44.32
CA TYR A 359 1.95 23.28 42.97
C TYR A 359 2.17 21.97 42.19
N LYS A 360 1.91 20.80 42.79
CA LYS A 360 2.17 19.49 42.19
C LYS A 360 0.86 18.73 42.03
N HIS A 361 -0.07 19.32 41.29
CA HIS A 361 -1.37 18.73 40.99
C HIS A 361 -1.39 18.39 39.50
N LEU A 362 -1.09 17.13 39.15
CA LEU A 362 -0.78 16.76 37.76
C LEU A 362 -1.81 15.78 37.20
N ALA A 363 -2.06 15.87 35.90
CA ALA A 363 -2.62 14.81 35.08
C ALA A 363 -1.57 14.36 34.07
N ILE A 364 -1.11 13.10 34.17
CA ILE A 364 -0.03 12.55 33.36
C ILE A 364 -0.50 11.25 32.69
N PRO A 365 -0.31 11.10 31.37
CA PRO A 365 -0.65 9.88 30.65
C PRO A 365 0.25 8.72 31.08
N ILE A 366 -0.33 7.53 31.18
CA ILE A 366 0.34 6.27 31.53
C ILE A 366 1.27 5.86 30.38
N ASN A 367 0.78 5.88 29.14
CA ASN A 367 1.45 5.31 27.96
C ASN A 367 2.09 6.34 27.02
N CYS A 368 2.41 7.54 27.50
CA CYS A 368 3.24 8.49 26.76
C CYS A 368 4.72 8.10 26.91
N ASN A 369 5.39 7.80 25.81
CA ASN A 369 6.80 7.38 25.79
C ASN A 369 7.56 8.15 24.70
N LEU A 370 7.70 9.46 24.89
CA LEU A 370 8.39 10.33 23.95
C LEU A 370 9.88 9.97 23.90
N ASN A 371 10.35 9.61 22.72
CA ASN A 371 11.76 9.38 22.41
C ASN A 371 12.32 10.52 21.54
N LEU A 372 12.03 11.77 21.95
CA LEU A 372 12.37 12.98 21.20
C LEU A 372 13.20 13.93 22.07
N GLU A 373 14.34 14.39 21.56
CA GLU A 373 15.13 15.44 22.21
C GLU A 373 14.54 16.84 22.00
N SER A 374 13.76 17.02 20.93
CA SER A 374 13.09 18.28 20.58
C SER A 374 11.74 17.96 19.98
N TYR A 375 10.69 18.60 20.51
CA TYR A 375 9.31 18.35 20.12
C TYR A 375 8.44 19.57 20.37
N VAL A 376 7.22 19.52 19.87
CA VAL A 376 6.19 20.51 20.15
C VAL A 376 5.04 19.80 20.85
N VAL A 377 4.64 20.30 22.01
CA VAL A 377 3.38 19.92 22.65
C VAL A 377 2.36 21.02 22.43
N GLU A 378 1.17 20.65 21.98
CA GLU A 378 0.04 21.56 21.85
C GLU A 378 -1.14 21.01 22.61
N ALA A 379 -1.88 21.89 23.28
CA ALA A 379 -3.11 21.53 23.97
C ALA A 379 -4.14 22.65 23.86
N TYR A 380 -5.42 22.28 23.80
CA TYR A 380 -6.52 23.21 23.92
C TYR A 380 -7.14 23.07 25.30
N ILE A 381 -6.96 24.10 26.11
CA ILE A 381 -7.31 24.09 27.53
C ILE A 381 -8.19 25.26 27.91
N TYR A 382 -9.01 25.05 28.93
CA TYR A 382 -9.79 26.05 29.63
C TYR A 382 -9.47 25.95 31.12
N ASP A 383 -9.32 27.09 31.79
CA ASP A 383 -9.13 27.11 33.23
C ASP A 383 -10.12 28.07 33.88
N GLY A 384 -10.92 27.56 34.83
CA GLY A 384 -11.92 28.35 35.55
C GLY A 384 -11.32 29.42 36.45
N ASN A 385 -10.13 29.17 37.01
CA ASN A 385 -9.35 30.12 37.78
C ASN A 385 -7.88 29.86 37.53
N SER A 386 -7.26 30.63 36.64
CA SER A 386 -6.01 30.25 36.01
C SER A 386 -4.80 30.21 36.94
N ALA A 387 -4.23 29.02 37.04
CA ALA A 387 -2.84 28.77 37.42
C ALA A 387 -2.30 27.47 36.79
N GLY A 388 -3.11 26.77 35.97
CA GLY A 388 -2.75 25.56 35.28
C GLY A 388 -2.34 25.77 33.82
N SER A 389 -1.58 24.81 33.29
CA SER A 389 -1.24 24.70 31.87
C SER A 389 -0.60 23.33 31.59
N VAL A 390 0.33 23.28 30.65
CA VAL A 390 1.03 22.06 30.23
C VAL A 390 2.23 21.77 31.16
N ALA A 391 2.30 20.53 31.66
CA ALA A 391 3.52 19.90 32.12
C ALA A 391 4.23 19.31 30.90
N PHE A 392 5.28 19.96 30.42
CA PHE A 392 5.81 19.74 29.06
C PHE A 392 7.17 19.04 29.05
N HIS A 393 7.65 18.55 30.21
CA HIS A 393 8.96 17.92 30.31
C HIS A 393 8.97 16.99 31.52
N TYR A 394 8.18 15.92 31.49
CA TYR A 394 7.97 15.03 32.63
C TYR A 394 8.79 13.75 32.50
N ARG A 395 9.60 13.43 33.52
CA ARG A 395 10.28 12.13 33.64
C ARG A 395 9.60 11.26 34.68
N ASP A 396 9.39 11.83 35.86
CA ASP A 396 8.83 11.19 37.03
C ASP A 396 8.29 12.26 38.01
N ASP A 397 7.60 11.83 39.06
CA ASP A 397 7.02 12.71 40.07
C ASP A 397 8.06 13.63 40.73
N GLY A 398 9.33 13.23 40.73
CA GLY A 398 10.48 13.95 41.26
C GLY A 398 11.09 14.97 40.30
N ASN A 399 10.77 14.90 39.00
CA ASN A 399 11.48 15.59 37.92
C ASN A 399 10.55 15.97 36.76
N TRP A 400 10.14 17.24 36.72
CA TRP A 400 9.28 17.78 35.68
C TRP A 400 9.45 19.29 35.47
N TRP A 401 9.10 19.77 34.28
CA TRP A 401 8.89 21.20 34.02
C TRP A 401 7.43 21.48 33.68
N SER A 402 6.94 22.62 34.15
CA SER A 402 5.64 23.14 33.75
C SER A 402 5.65 24.63 33.47
N LEU A 403 4.59 25.06 32.77
CA LEU A 403 4.19 26.44 32.67
C LEU A 403 2.94 26.65 33.54
N GLU A 404 2.90 27.78 34.23
CA GLU A 404 1.76 28.20 35.04
C GLU A 404 1.30 29.56 34.51
N LEU A 405 0.02 29.66 34.16
CA LEU A 405 -0.56 30.86 33.57
C LEU A 405 -1.52 31.49 34.57
N TYR A 406 -1.23 32.72 34.99
CA TYR A 406 -2.03 33.43 36.00
C TYR A 406 -2.80 34.60 35.37
N VAL A 407 -4.02 34.82 35.84
CA VAL A 407 -4.79 36.03 35.51
C VAL A 407 -4.44 37.18 36.43
N GLY A 408 -4.07 38.31 35.83
CA GLY A 408 -3.61 39.47 36.57
C GLY A 408 -2.27 39.21 37.28
N GLY A 409 -1.75 40.20 37.99
CA GLY A 409 -0.48 40.02 38.74
C GLY A 409 0.80 39.93 37.90
N ASN A 410 0.69 40.07 36.57
CA ASN A 410 1.79 40.26 35.63
C ASN A 410 2.78 39.10 35.50
N ARG A 411 2.41 37.81 35.66
CA ARG A 411 3.44 36.72 35.65
C ARG A 411 2.92 35.39 35.08
N ASP A 412 3.43 34.98 33.93
CA ASP A 412 3.53 33.56 33.57
C ASP A 412 4.80 32.99 34.18
N ILE A 413 4.74 31.74 34.64
CA ILE A 413 5.82 31.15 35.42
C ILE A 413 6.29 29.86 34.76
N PHE A 414 7.62 29.76 34.62
CA PHE A 414 8.28 28.49 34.43
C PHE A 414 8.68 27.94 35.80
N ARG A 415 8.18 26.73 36.10
CA ARG A 415 8.47 26.04 37.35
C ARG A 415 9.16 24.70 37.08
N PRO A 416 10.45 24.57 37.42
CA PRO A 416 11.12 23.29 37.44
C PRO A 416 10.97 22.61 38.81
N TYR A 417 10.65 21.33 38.80
CA TYR A 417 10.71 20.45 39.95
C TYR A 417 11.77 19.38 39.65
N ARG A 418 12.74 19.18 40.54
CA ARG A 418 13.85 18.25 40.29
C ARG A 418 14.34 17.62 41.59
N PHE A 419 14.73 16.35 41.52
CA PHE A 419 15.22 15.59 42.68
C PHE A 419 14.31 15.72 43.91
N ASP A 420 12.99 15.59 43.70
CA ASP A 420 11.95 15.72 44.74
C ASP A 420 11.93 17.08 45.45
N SER A 421 12.54 18.10 44.84
CA SER A 421 12.59 19.45 45.35
C SER A 421 11.94 20.41 44.37
N ASP A 422 11.04 21.21 44.90
CA ASP A 422 10.55 22.38 44.22
C ASP A 422 11.65 23.45 44.14
N GLU A 423 11.93 23.92 42.93
CA GLU A 423 12.82 25.05 42.74
C GLU A 423 12.03 26.38 42.71
N GLY A 424 10.71 26.34 42.81
CA GLY A 424 9.85 27.52 42.89
C GLY A 424 9.74 28.26 41.56
N TRP A 425 9.20 29.48 41.63
CA TRP A 425 9.02 30.35 40.46
C TRP A 425 10.37 30.89 39.99
N ARG A 426 10.88 30.39 38.85
CA ARG A 426 12.23 30.75 38.38
C ARG A 426 12.24 31.86 37.36
N TYR A 427 11.55 31.66 36.26
CA TYR A 427 11.43 32.69 35.23
C TYR A 427 10.00 33.20 35.24
N GLN A 428 9.87 34.52 35.28
CA GLN A 428 8.59 35.22 35.26
C GLN A 428 8.52 36.04 33.97
N HIS A 429 7.36 36.04 33.35
CA HIS A 429 7.07 36.79 32.14
C HIS A 429 5.85 37.70 32.35
N ILE A 430 6.00 39.01 32.10
CA ILE A 430 4.99 40.03 32.36
C ILE A 430 4.35 40.51 31.04
N PRO A 431 3.00 40.55 30.89
CA PRO A 431 1.99 39.50 31.04
C PRO A 431 1.66 38.78 29.71
N VAL A 432 1.14 37.56 29.80
CA VAL A 432 0.22 36.99 28.82
C VAL A 432 -1.20 37.51 29.10
N SER A 433 -1.88 37.93 28.04
CA SER A 433 -3.28 38.41 28.05
C SER A 433 -4.30 37.28 28.19
N ILE A 434 -4.15 36.36 29.16
CA ILE A 434 -5.18 35.35 29.43
C ILE A 434 -6.24 35.88 30.41
N SER A 435 -7.42 35.28 30.34
CA SER A 435 -8.57 35.56 31.21
C SER A 435 -9.12 34.25 31.73
N ASN A 436 -9.65 34.30 32.95
CA ASN A 436 -10.30 33.16 33.56
C ASN A 436 -11.50 32.76 32.70
N GLY A 437 -11.73 31.46 32.63
CA GLY A 437 -12.89 30.91 31.98
C GLY A 437 -12.94 31.14 30.48
N GLN A 438 -11.80 31.08 29.80
CA GLN A 438 -11.66 31.14 28.35
C GLN A 438 -10.83 29.95 27.86
N TRP A 439 -11.13 29.51 26.63
CA TRP A 439 -10.34 28.47 25.97
C TRP A 439 -9.12 29.08 25.28
N TYR A 440 -7.97 28.43 25.44
CA TYR A 440 -6.71 28.83 24.83
C TYR A 440 -6.03 27.64 24.17
N ARG A 441 -5.49 27.86 22.97
CA ARG A 441 -4.51 26.96 22.37
C ARG A 441 -3.14 27.30 22.94
N ILE A 442 -2.60 26.38 23.72
CA ILE A 442 -1.24 26.46 24.27
C ILE A 442 -0.34 25.61 23.39
N ARG A 443 0.75 26.19 22.90
CA ARG A 443 1.82 25.47 22.21
C ARG A 443 3.14 25.73 22.93
N VAL A 444 3.91 24.68 23.18
CA VAL A 444 5.26 24.76 23.71
C VAL A 444 6.22 24.05 22.78
N ASP A 445 7.15 24.80 22.18
CA ASP A 445 8.32 24.22 21.52
C ASP A 445 9.33 23.86 22.61
N VAL A 446 9.62 22.57 22.76
CA VAL A 446 10.48 22.02 23.81
C VAL A 446 11.82 21.63 23.20
N LEU A 447 12.91 22.20 23.73
CA LEU A 447 14.29 21.91 23.35
C LEU A 447 15.07 21.46 24.61
N PRO A 448 16.25 20.81 24.47
CA PRO A 448 16.98 20.29 25.62
C PRO A 448 17.36 21.35 26.67
N SER A 449 17.55 22.60 26.25
CA SER A 449 18.00 23.69 27.12
C SER A 449 17.20 24.98 26.95
N SER A 450 16.05 24.92 26.29
CA SER A 450 15.19 26.09 26.08
C SER A 450 13.76 25.68 25.76
N PHE A 451 12.84 26.64 25.85
CA PHE A 451 11.49 26.47 25.37
C PHE A 451 10.96 27.76 24.75
N LYS A 452 9.95 27.63 23.90
CA LYS A 452 9.11 28.75 23.44
C LYS A 452 7.66 28.44 23.74
N MET A 453 6.91 29.42 24.24
CA MET A 453 5.48 29.30 24.51
C MET A 453 4.70 30.21 23.58
N TYR A 454 3.66 29.66 22.99
CA TYR A 454 2.69 30.35 22.15
C TYR A 454 1.29 30.20 22.74
N ILE A 455 0.50 31.25 22.63
CA ILE A 455 -0.91 31.25 23.05
C ILE A 455 -1.73 31.77 21.88
N ASN A 456 -2.69 30.97 21.43
CA ASN A 456 -3.48 31.22 20.21
C ASN A 456 -2.57 31.55 19.02
N ASN A 457 -1.50 30.76 18.85
CA ASN A 457 -0.48 30.88 17.81
C ASN A 457 0.42 32.12 17.88
N GLU A 458 0.27 32.98 18.89
CA GLU A 458 1.15 34.14 19.09
C GLU A 458 2.30 33.76 20.03
N LEU A 459 3.56 34.02 19.63
CA LEU A 459 4.72 33.81 20.49
C LEU A 459 4.64 34.74 21.70
N LYS A 460 4.54 34.15 22.89
CA LYS A 460 4.49 34.90 24.15
C LYS A 460 5.81 34.86 24.88
N TRP A 461 6.53 33.75 24.81
CA TRP A 461 7.74 33.58 25.59
C TRP A 461 8.78 32.73 24.87
N SER A 462 10.05 33.12 24.96
CA SER A 462 11.20 32.33 24.54
C SER A 462 12.26 32.41 25.62
N ARG A 463 12.77 31.26 26.08
CA ARG A 463 13.65 31.23 27.26
C ARG A 463 14.68 30.12 27.18
N SER A 464 15.94 30.46 27.45
CA SER A 464 16.97 29.48 27.79
C SER A 464 16.83 29.06 29.26
N VAL A 465 16.90 27.76 29.50
CA VAL A 465 16.83 27.15 30.83
C VAL A 465 18.25 26.98 31.38
N SER A 466 18.49 27.45 32.61
CA SER A 466 19.80 27.28 33.27
C SER A 466 20.18 25.80 33.39
N PRO A 467 21.47 25.43 33.18
CA PRO A 467 21.94 24.05 33.35
C PRO A 467 21.57 23.40 34.69
N ARG A 468 21.40 24.20 35.76
CA ARG A 468 20.95 23.69 37.07
C ARG A 468 19.55 23.07 37.05
N TYR A 469 18.66 23.54 36.17
CA TYR A 469 17.27 23.06 36.08
C TYR A 469 17.07 21.98 35.01
N GLN A 470 18.10 21.69 34.21
CA GLN A 470 18.07 20.68 33.15
C GLN A 470 18.22 19.27 33.72
N PHE A 471 17.52 18.32 33.12
CA PHE A 471 17.65 16.90 33.37
C PHE A 471 17.33 16.12 32.09
N THR A 472 17.79 14.87 32.01
CA THR A 472 17.53 13.96 30.88
C THR A 472 16.50 12.90 31.26
N GLY A 473 16.00 12.18 30.27
CA GLY A 473 15.09 11.03 30.45
C GLY A 473 13.62 11.40 30.59
N TYR A 474 13.24 12.66 30.35
CA TYR A 474 11.83 13.03 30.20
C TYR A 474 11.23 12.29 29.01
N SER A 475 9.99 11.84 29.18
CA SER A 475 9.29 11.00 28.19
C SER A 475 7.80 11.29 28.12
N LYS A 476 7.30 12.22 28.94
CA LYS A 476 5.87 12.51 29.04
C LYS A 476 5.58 14.00 29.00
N VAL A 477 4.37 14.30 28.56
CA VAL A 477 3.71 15.58 28.70
C VAL A 477 2.36 15.38 29.38
N GLY A 478 1.77 16.43 29.92
CA GLY A 478 0.45 16.38 30.53
C GLY A 478 0.03 17.75 31.04
N PHE A 479 -0.74 17.79 32.12
CA PHE A 479 -1.27 19.03 32.68
C PHE A 479 -0.83 19.23 34.13
N VAL A 480 -0.76 20.49 34.54
CA VAL A 480 -0.52 20.91 35.91
C VAL A 480 -1.59 21.90 36.35
N GLU A 481 -1.89 21.91 37.64
CA GLU A 481 -2.75 22.90 38.30
C GLU A 481 -2.16 23.30 39.68
N HIS A 482 -2.64 24.39 40.26
CA HIS A 482 -2.30 24.86 41.61
C HIS A 482 -3.44 24.70 42.61
N LYS A 483 -3.08 24.52 43.88
CA LYS A 483 -4.06 24.46 44.96
C LYS A 483 -4.86 25.75 45.06
N GLY A 484 -6.19 25.63 45.04
CA GLY A 484 -7.12 26.77 45.09
C GLY A 484 -7.41 27.40 43.73
N PHE A 485 -6.86 26.84 42.65
CA PHE A 485 -7.10 27.23 41.26
C PHE A 485 -7.89 26.14 40.52
N GLY A 486 -8.09 26.31 39.21
CA GLY A 486 -8.88 25.40 38.40
C GLY A 486 -10.40 25.51 38.61
N PRO A 487 -11.17 24.50 38.19
CA PRO A 487 -10.72 23.34 37.43
C PRO A 487 -10.13 23.71 36.07
N LEU A 488 -9.08 22.98 35.68
CA LEU A 488 -8.57 22.93 34.31
C LEU A 488 -9.36 21.87 33.53
N TYR A 489 -9.76 22.21 32.31
CA TYR A 489 -10.37 21.30 31.34
C TYR A 489 -9.48 21.26 30.09
N ALA A 490 -9.26 20.07 29.55
CA ALA A 490 -8.50 19.87 28.32
C ALA A 490 -9.38 19.16 27.27
N ASP A 491 -9.49 19.76 26.10
CA ASP A 491 -10.23 19.22 24.93
C ASP A 491 -9.34 18.28 24.12
N TRP A 492 -8.10 18.68 23.89
CA TRP A 492 -7.11 17.80 23.26
C TRP A 492 -5.70 18.19 23.67
N ILE A 493 -4.80 17.23 23.54
CA ILE A 493 -3.35 17.39 23.66
C ILE A 493 -2.66 16.49 22.65
N PHE A 494 -1.64 17.00 21.98
CA PHE A 494 -0.80 16.19 21.11
C PHE A 494 0.66 16.60 21.17
N VAL A 495 1.53 15.66 20.80
CA VAL A 495 2.96 15.89 20.61
C VAL A 495 3.35 15.60 19.17
N ARG A 496 4.02 16.56 18.56
CA ARG A 496 4.55 16.46 17.21
C ARG A 496 6.04 16.77 17.17
N LYS A 497 6.67 16.40 16.06
CA LYS A 497 8.08 16.69 15.84
C LYS A 497 8.34 18.20 15.72
N TYR A 498 9.51 18.62 16.20
CA TYR A 498 9.97 19.99 16.09
C TYR A 498 10.74 20.21 14.79
N ALA A 499 10.48 21.34 14.12
CA ALA A 499 11.34 21.93 13.10
C ALA A 499 11.69 23.37 13.51
N SER A 500 12.90 23.83 13.20
CA SER A 500 13.33 25.20 13.49
C SER A 500 12.52 26.25 12.74
N GLN A 501 11.94 25.85 11.60
CA GLN A 501 11.00 26.61 10.79
C GLN A 501 9.94 25.63 10.26
N GLU A 502 8.65 25.98 10.40
CA GLU A 502 7.55 25.14 9.89
C GLU A 502 7.58 25.09 8.35
N PRO A 503 7.26 23.93 7.72
CA PRO A 503 7.05 23.86 6.28
C PRO A 503 5.95 24.83 5.82
N SER A 504 6.08 25.38 4.62
CA SER A 504 4.98 26.14 3.99
C SER A 504 4.12 25.23 3.13
N VAL A 505 2.83 25.54 3.04
CA VAL A 505 1.82 24.73 2.34
C VAL A 505 1.19 25.56 1.23
N PHE A 506 1.12 25.00 0.03
CA PHE A 506 0.39 25.56 -1.10
C PHE A 506 -0.65 24.55 -1.59
N ILE A 507 -1.92 24.99 -1.70
CA ILE A 507 -3.03 24.16 -2.19
C ILE A 507 -3.21 24.45 -3.68
N GLY A 508 -3.04 23.43 -4.51
CA GLY A 508 -3.21 23.49 -5.95
C GLY A 508 -4.67 23.59 -6.40
N ASN A 509 -4.83 23.62 -7.72
CA ASN A 509 -6.14 23.60 -8.36
C ASN A 509 -6.87 22.28 -8.11
N GLU A 510 -8.20 22.33 -8.17
CA GLU A 510 -9.01 21.12 -8.15
C GLU A 510 -8.80 20.32 -9.44
N GLU A 511 -8.52 19.04 -9.25
CA GLU A 511 -8.54 18.02 -10.28
C GLU A 511 -9.85 17.24 -10.11
N VAL A 512 -10.50 16.96 -11.23
CA VAL A 512 -11.66 16.07 -11.30
C VAL A 512 -11.19 14.77 -11.94
N ILE A 513 -11.68 13.63 -11.43
CA ILE A 513 -11.44 12.35 -12.07
C ILE A 513 -11.87 12.41 -13.55
N GLY A 514 -10.95 12.10 -14.46
CA GLY A 514 -11.18 12.23 -15.89
C GLY A 514 -11.86 10.99 -16.47
N TYR A 515 -13.15 11.08 -16.79
CA TYR A 515 -13.89 10.05 -17.53
C TYR A 515 -13.78 10.27 -19.04
N VAL A 516 -13.69 9.19 -19.81
CA VAL A 516 -13.65 9.24 -21.29
C VAL A 516 -15.05 8.99 -21.84
N THR A 517 -15.62 9.98 -22.55
CA THR A 517 -17.02 9.96 -22.98
C THR A 517 -17.25 9.26 -24.33
N GLU A 518 -16.20 9.08 -25.14
CA GLU A 518 -16.26 8.42 -26.44
C GLU A 518 -14.94 7.71 -26.76
N GLY A 519 -15.00 6.65 -27.56
CA GLY A 519 -13.83 5.91 -28.02
C GLY A 519 -14.18 4.95 -29.15
N SER A 520 -13.15 4.47 -29.86
CA SER A 520 -13.34 3.43 -30.87
C SER A 520 -12.18 2.44 -30.79
N TYR A 521 -12.48 1.16 -30.89
CA TYR A 521 -11.49 0.10 -31.03
C TYR A 521 -11.68 -0.61 -32.36
N THR A 522 -10.59 -0.90 -33.07
CA THR A 522 -10.60 -1.71 -34.30
C THR A 522 -9.59 -2.83 -34.12
N SER A 523 -10.00 -4.08 -34.34
CA SER A 523 -9.12 -5.25 -34.20
C SER A 523 -8.07 -5.31 -35.31
N GLU A 524 -7.04 -6.13 -35.15
CA GLU A 524 -6.21 -6.52 -36.29
C GLU A 524 -7.03 -7.28 -37.34
N VAL A 525 -6.52 -7.31 -38.58
CA VAL A 525 -7.09 -8.15 -39.64
C VAL A 525 -6.63 -9.59 -39.45
N LYS A 526 -7.56 -10.48 -39.09
CA LYS A 526 -7.30 -11.91 -38.91
C LYS A 526 -7.38 -12.65 -40.24
N ASP A 527 -6.30 -13.35 -40.61
CA ASP A 527 -6.33 -14.37 -41.68
C ASP A 527 -6.82 -15.71 -41.10
N LEU A 528 -7.99 -16.17 -41.54
CA LEU A 528 -8.61 -17.43 -41.12
C LEU A 528 -8.05 -18.66 -41.84
N SER A 529 -6.98 -18.52 -42.65
CA SER A 529 -6.34 -19.54 -43.50
C SER A 529 -7.19 -20.07 -44.67
N GLN A 530 -8.53 -19.97 -44.58
CA GLN A 530 -9.47 -20.40 -45.58
C GLN A 530 -10.72 -19.52 -45.60
N ASN A 531 -11.41 -19.49 -46.75
CA ASN A 531 -12.65 -18.74 -46.90
C ASN A 531 -13.71 -19.26 -45.92
N SER A 532 -14.29 -18.36 -45.12
CA SER A 532 -15.19 -18.71 -44.02
C SER A 532 -16.39 -17.79 -43.96
N SER A 533 -17.52 -18.32 -43.49
CA SER A 533 -18.71 -17.54 -43.12
C SER A 533 -18.60 -17.10 -41.66
N ILE A 534 -18.87 -15.83 -41.37
CA ILE A 534 -18.94 -15.32 -40.00
C ILE A 534 -20.36 -15.56 -39.48
N ILE A 535 -20.47 -16.31 -38.39
CA ILE A 535 -21.74 -16.91 -37.93
C ILE A 535 -22.25 -16.33 -36.62
N TYR A 536 -21.39 -15.82 -35.74
CA TYR A 536 -21.84 -15.12 -34.53
C TYR A 536 -20.81 -14.09 -34.06
N PHE A 537 -21.28 -13.18 -33.21
CA PHE A 537 -20.47 -12.23 -32.46
C PHE A 537 -20.92 -12.25 -31.01
N SER A 538 -20.02 -12.33 -30.05
CA SER A 538 -20.35 -12.15 -28.64
C SER A 538 -19.37 -11.21 -27.98
N TRP A 539 -19.80 -10.59 -26.88
CA TRP A 539 -18.96 -9.66 -26.14
C TRP A 539 -19.22 -9.76 -24.64
N ASN A 540 -18.26 -9.28 -23.86
CA ASN A 540 -18.37 -9.10 -22.41
C ASN A 540 -17.93 -7.69 -22.02
N GLY A 541 -18.47 -7.14 -20.94
CA GLY A 541 -18.15 -5.80 -20.46
C GLY A 541 -19.24 -5.22 -19.54
N SER A 542 -19.09 -3.95 -19.17
CA SER A 542 -20.05 -3.25 -18.31
C SER A 542 -21.06 -2.45 -19.13
N ILE A 543 -22.33 -2.88 -19.13
CA ILE A 543 -23.46 -2.03 -19.52
C ILE A 543 -24.09 -1.42 -18.27
N SER A 544 -24.21 -0.10 -18.26
CA SER A 544 -25.04 0.63 -17.30
C SER A 544 -25.83 1.70 -18.04
N SER A 545 -26.85 2.26 -17.38
CA SER A 545 -27.63 3.34 -17.97
C SER A 545 -26.72 4.49 -18.41
N GLY A 546 -26.86 4.88 -19.68
CA GLY A 546 -26.10 5.96 -20.30
C GLY A 546 -24.92 5.54 -21.17
N ILE A 547 -24.50 4.27 -21.12
CA ILE A 547 -23.43 3.72 -21.96
C ILE A 547 -24.01 3.12 -23.26
N ASP A 548 -23.41 3.44 -24.41
CA ASP A 548 -23.71 2.85 -25.72
C ASP A 548 -22.42 2.30 -26.36
N ILE A 549 -22.40 1.01 -26.68
CA ILE A 549 -21.31 0.36 -27.42
C ILE A 549 -21.92 -0.28 -28.66
N THR A 550 -21.41 0.09 -29.85
CA THR A 550 -21.89 -0.41 -31.14
C THR A 550 -20.82 -1.24 -31.84
N PHE A 551 -21.20 -2.42 -32.32
CA PHE A 551 -20.28 -3.38 -32.94
C PHE A 551 -20.43 -3.45 -34.46
N TYR A 552 -19.31 -3.69 -35.15
CA TYR A 552 -19.25 -3.89 -36.60
C TYR A 552 -18.26 -4.99 -36.96
N VAL A 553 -18.49 -5.67 -38.08
CA VAL A 553 -17.61 -6.70 -38.66
C VAL A 553 -17.43 -6.45 -40.15
N ARG A 554 -16.26 -6.77 -40.70
CA ARG A 554 -16.02 -6.82 -42.14
C ARG A 554 -15.16 -8.02 -42.52
N ALA A 555 -15.35 -8.53 -43.72
CA ALA A 555 -14.59 -9.67 -44.23
C ALA A 555 -14.36 -9.57 -45.74
N SER A 556 -13.25 -10.14 -46.23
CA SER A 556 -12.90 -10.24 -47.65
C SER A 556 -12.09 -11.49 -47.95
N ASN A 557 -12.15 -11.97 -49.19
CA ASN A 557 -11.25 -13.01 -49.69
C ASN A 557 -9.90 -12.46 -50.17
N GLU A 558 -9.83 -11.15 -50.41
CA GLU A 558 -8.60 -10.43 -50.70
C GLU A 558 -8.02 -9.86 -49.40
N SER A 559 -6.69 -9.91 -49.24
CA SER A 559 -6.02 -9.35 -48.07
C SER A 559 -6.23 -7.84 -48.00
N PHE A 560 -6.53 -7.32 -46.81
CA PHE A 560 -6.63 -5.88 -46.56
C PHE A 560 -5.91 -5.52 -45.25
N THR A 561 -5.65 -4.23 -45.07
CA THR A 561 -5.04 -3.67 -43.87
C THR A 561 -6.08 -3.01 -42.99
N GLU A 562 -5.74 -2.70 -41.74
CA GLU A 562 -6.65 -2.04 -40.80
C GLU A 562 -7.15 -0.68 -41.31
N THR A 563 -6.31 0.05 -42.04
CA THR A 563 -6.62 1.36 -42.62
C THR A 563 -7.35 1.29 -43.96
N SER A 564 -7.59 0.08 -44.50
CA SER A 564 -8.29 -0.09 -45.77
C SER A 564 -9.74 0.38 -45.66
N THR A 565 -10.26 1.05 -46.69
CA THR A 565 -11.66 1.50 -46.76
C THR A 565 -12.62 0.44 -47.32
N SER A 566 -12.06 -0.64 -47.89
CA SER A 566 -12.76 -1.83 -48.36
C SER A 566 -12.10 -3.07 -47.73
N PRO A 567 -12.85 -4.11 -47.32
CA PRO A 567 -14.31 -4.24 -47.37
C PRO A 567 -15.04 -3.27 -46.43
N VAL A 568 -16.30 -2.95 -46.75
CA VAL A 568 -17.13 -2.05 -45.94
C VAL A 568 -17.53 -2.68 -44.62
N TRP A 569 -17.62 -1.87 -43.57
CA TRP A 569 -18.09 -2.29 -42.25
C TRP A 569 -19.57 -2.66 -42.29
N MET A 570 -19.90 -3.85 -41.79
CA MET A 570 -21.27 -4.28 -41.57
C MET A 570 -21.64 -4.14 -40.09
N TYR A 571 -22.80 -3.56 -39.85
CA TYR A 571 -23.35 -3.38 -38.51
C TYR A 571 -23.73 -4.73 -37.89
N VAL A 572 -23.33 -4.94 -36.65
CA VAL A 572 -23.66 -6.15 -35.86
C VAL A 572 -24.82 -5.86 -34.90
N GLY A 573 -24.70 -4.84 -34.06
CA GLY A 573 -25.66 -4.57 -33.00
C GLY A 573 -25.09 -3.64 -31.91
N LYS A 574 -25.92 -3.27 -30.94
CA LYS A 574 -25.50 -2.53 -29.74
C LYS A 574 -25.39 -3.47 -28.54
N ALA A 575 -24.50 -3.12 -27.60
CA ALA A 575 -24.40 -3.78 -26.30
C ALA A 575 -25.72 -3.80 -25.52
N SER A 576 -26.61 -2.82 -25.74
CA SER A 576 -27.96 -2.79 -25.18
C SER A 576 -28.88 -3.91 -25.69
N ASP A 577 -28.56 -4.49 -26.84
CA ASP A 577 -29.42 -5.45 -27.53
C ASP A 577 -29.15 -6.90 -27.06
N GLY A 578 -28.02 -7.13 -26.39
CA GLY A 578 -27.64 -8.42 -25.84
C GLY A 578 -26.12 -8.64 -25.84
N ILE A 579 -25.71 -9.79 -25.29
CA ILE A 579 -24.29 -10.21 -25.20
C ILE A 579 -23.83 -11.10 -26.36
N GLN A 580 -24.75 -11.55 -27.21
CA GLN A 580 -24.48 -12.44 -28.34
C GLN A 580 -25.42 -12.12 -29.52
N PHE A 581 -24.86 -12.09 -30.72
CA PHE A 581 -25.51 -11.75 -31.98
C PHE A 581 -25.30 -12.88 -32.99
N ASP A 582 -26.38 -13.34 -33.62
CA ASP A 582 -26.33 -14.27 -34.75
C ASP A 582 -26.08 -13.50 -36.05
N LEU A 583 -25.02 -13.85 -36.78
CA LEU A 583 -24.61 -13.15 -38.00
C LEU A 583 -24.90 -13.96 -39.27
N GLN A 584 -25.48 -15.16 -39.16
CA GLN A 584 -25.73 -16.03 -40.32
C GLN A 584 -26.58 -15.35 -41.40
N SER A 585 -27.55 -14.51 -41.01
CA SER A 585 -28.40 -13.78 -41.95
C SER A 585 -27.70 -12.64 -42.68
N LEU A 586 -26.56 -12.17 -42.18
CA LEU A 586 -25.79 -11.08 -42.80
C LEU A 586 -24.88 -11.58 -43.94
N ASN A 587 -24.75 -12.90 -44.11
CA ASN A 587 -23.96 -13.53 -45.18
C ASN A 587 -22.55 -12.94 -45.32
N ILE A 588 -21.90 -12.70 -44.18
CA ILE A 588 -20.53 -12.17 -44.11
C ILE A 588 -19.57 -13.32 -44.44
N ILE A 589 -18.85 -13.19 -45.55
CA ILE A 589 -17.95 -14.24 -46.05
C ILE A 589 -16.59 -13.63 -46.37
N GLY A 590 -15.52 -14.26 -45.88
CA GLY A 590 -14.16 -13.91 -46.24
C GLY A 590 -13.11 -14.73 -45.50
N ARG A 591 -11.89 -14.73 -46.03
CA ARG A 591 -10.69 -15.28 -45.39
C ARG A 591 -10.08 -14.29 -44.39
N TYR A 592 -10.08 -13.01 -44.73
CA TYR A 592 -9.56 -11.93 -43.91
C TYR A 592 -10.72 -11.24 -43.20
N VAL A 593 -10.67 -11.13 -41.87
CA VAL A 593 -11.79 -10.65 -41.04
C VAL A 593 -11.29 -9.60 -40.06
N GLN A 594 -12.13 -8.61 -39.80
CA GLN A 594 -11.86 -7.58 -38.81
C GLN A 594 -13.16 -7.16 -38.13
N TRP A 595 -13.07 -6.73 -36.89
CA TRP A 595 -14.19 -6.14 -36.15
C TRP A 595 -13.81 -4.77 -35.58
N LYS A 596 -14.82 -3.95 -35.28
CA LYS A 596 -14.64 -2.71 -34.52
C LYS A 596 -15.78 -2.49 -33.53
N ALA A 597 -15.50 -1.73 -32.49
CA ALA A 597 -16.47 -1.22 -31.54
C ALA A 597 -16.39 0.30 -31.45
N GLU A 598 -17.53 0.97 -31.41
CA GLU A 598 -17.66 2.39 -31.14
C GLU A 598 -18.32 2.54 -29.77
N LEU A 599 -17.66 3.21 -28.84
CA LEU A 599 -18.06 3.35 -27.44
C LEU A 599 -18.43 4.80 -27.16
N SER A 600 -19.50 5.02 -26.42
CA SER A 600 -19.92 6.34 -25.95
C SER A 600 -20.68 6.27 -24.64
N THR A 601 -20.70 7.38 -23.90
CA THR A 601 -21.56 7.56 -22.73
C THR A 601 -22.14 8.96 -22.72
N ASN A 602 -23.39 9.10 -22.29
CA ASN A 602 -24.01 10.38 -21.96
C ASN A 602 -23.94 10.73 -20.46
N ASP A 603 -23.31 9.86 -19.67
CA ASP A 603 -23.01 10.03 -18.26
C ASP A 603 -21.52 10.37 -18.12
N ASP A 604 -21.24 11.62 -17.73
CA ASP A 604 -19.89 12.17 -17.56
C ASP A 604 -19.19 11.66 -16.28
N THR A 605 -19.83 10.75 -15.54
CA THR A 605 -19.26 10.05 -14.38
C THR A 605 -18.88 8.60 -14.68
N LYS A 606 -18.98 8.16 -15.94
CA LYS A 606 -18.73 6.79 -16.35
C LYS A 606 -17.81 6.76 -17.55
N THR A 607 -17.04 5.69 -17.70
CA THR A 607 -16.29 5.39 -18.93
C THR A 607 -16.81 4.06 -19.47
N PRO A 608 -17.22 3.96 -20.74
CA PRO A 608 -17.59 2.68 -21.35
C PRO A 608 -16.43 1.69 -21.30
N ILE A 609 -16.69 0.44 -20.92
CA ILE A 609 -15.69 -0.64 -20.86
C ILE A 609 -16.14 -1.82 -21.72
N LEU A 610 -15.23 -2.28 -22.59
CA LEU A 610 -15.40 -3.46 -23.44
C LEU A 610 -14.32 -4.50 -23.06
N ASP A 611 -14.71 -5.57 -22.39
CA ASP A 611 -13.79 -6.55 -21.79
C ASP A 611 -13.37 -7.69 -22.71
N GLU A 612 -14.25 -8.13 -23.61
CA GLU A 612 -13.96 -9.24 -24.52
C GLU A 612 -14.88 -9.14 -25.74
N VAL A 613 -14.36 -9.53 -26.90
CA VAL A 613 -15.12 -9.75 -28.12
C VAL A 613 -14.70 -11.09 -28.73
N VAL A 614 -15.68 -11.89 -29.12
CA VAL A 614 -15.50 -13.17 -29.80
C VAL A 614 -16.24 -13.12 -31.13
N VAL A 615 -15.54 -13.42 -32.22
CA VAL A 615 -16.12 -13.53 -33.56
C VAL A 615 -16.08 -15.00 -33.98
N GLY A 616 -17.24 -15.63 -34.10
CA GLY A 616 -17.37 -17.01 -34.52
C GLY A 616 -17.46 -17.15 -36.03
N TYR A 617 -16.73 -18.11 -36.60
CA TYR A 617 -16.74 -18.39 -38.04
C TYR A 617 -16.86 -19.89 -38.35
N LYS A 618 -17.26 -20.20 -39.59
CA LYS A 618 -17.38 -21.55 -40.12
C LYS A 618 -16.75 -21.61 -41.52
N PRO A 619 -15.77 -22.51 -41.76
CA PRO A 619 -15.19 -22.71 -43.09
C PRO A 619 -16.23 -23.06 -44.16
N ILE A 620 -16.05 -22.52 -45.37
CA ILE A 620 -16.87 -22.85 -46.54
C ILE A 620 -15.99 -23.64 -47.52
N SER A 621 -16.50 -24.80 -47.95
CA SER A 621 -15.87 -25.71 -48.90
C SER A 621 -15.83 -25.16 -50.32
#